data_AF-A0A2J8Q9I6-F1
#
_entry.id   AF-A0A2J8Q9I6-F1
#
_cell.length_a   1.000
_cell.length_b   1.000
_cell.length_c   1.000
_cell.angle_alpha   90.00
_cell.angle_beta   90.00
_cell.angle_gamma   90.00
#
_symmetry.space_group_name_H-M   'P 1'
#
loop_
_entity.id
_entity.type
_entity.pdbx_description
1 polymer ?
#
loop_
_entity_poly.entity_id
_entity_poly.type
_entity_poly.pdbx_seq_one_letter_code
_entity_poly.pdbx_strand_id
1 'polypeptide(L)'
;MFEEKASSPSGKMGGEEKPIGAGEEKQKEGGKKKNKEGSGDGGRAELNPWPEYIYTRLEMYNILKAEHDSILAEKAEKDSKPIKVTLPDGKQVDAESWKTTPYQIACGISQGLADNTVIAKVNNLVWDL
;
A
#
# COMPACT_ATOMS: atom_id res chain seq x y z
N MET A 1 46.62 -38.07 1.20
CA MET A 1 47.23 -38.73 2.38
C MET A 1 47.10 -37.73 3.54
N PHE A 2 46.23 -37.94 4.54
CA PHE A 2 46.43 -38.78 5.75
C PHE A 2 47.73 -38.35 6.49
N GLU A 3 47.80 -37.98 7.78
CA GLU A 3 47.03 -38.33 8.99
C GLU A 3 47.48 -37.36 10.14
N GLU A 4 46.60 -36.64 10.82
CA GLU A 4 46.14 -36.77 12.24
C GLU A 4 47.18 -36.85 13.39
N LYS A 5 47.05 -35.94 14.38
CA LYS A 5 46.98 -36.18 15.86
C LYS A 5 46.58 -34.84 16.54
N ALA A 6 45.36 -34.66 17.06
CA ALA A 6 44.75 -35.15 18.32
C ALA A 6 45.20 -34.40 19.60
N SER A 7 44.27 -33.65 20.21
CA SER A 7 44.20 -33.44 21.66
C SER A 7 42.77 -33.01 22.08
N SER A 8 42.09 -33.93 22.78
CA SER A 8 40.87 -33.77 23.61
C SER A 8 41.30 -33.88 25.10
N PRO A 9 40.44 -33.83 26.17
CA PRO A 9 38.96 -33.88 26.28
C PRO A 9 38.33 -32.89 27.30
N SER A 10 37.01 -32.71 27.39
CA SER A 10 36.07 -33.39 28.32
C SER A 10 34.82 -32.49 28.44
N GLY A 11 33.55 -32.91 28.48
CA GLY A 11 32.92 -34.23 28.51
C GLY A 11 31.38 -34.12 28.59
N LYS A 12 30.73 -35.24 28.26
CA LYS A 12 29.34 -35.70 28.54
C LYS A 12 28.15 -34.96 27.88
N MET A 13 27.47 -35.51 26.86
CA MET A 13 26.56 -36.70 26.83
C MET A 13 25.21 -36.35 27.47
N GLY A 14 24.13 -36.11 26.71
CA GLY A 14 23.30 -36.98 25.85
C GLY A 14 21.87 -36.42 25.98
N GLY A 15 20.85 -36.68 25.18
CA GLY A 15 20.55 -37.58 24.08
C GLY A 15 19.10 -37.25 23.68
N GLU A 16 18.73 -37.73 22.50
CA GLU A 16 17.59 -37.40 21.64
C GLU A 16 16.15 -37.70 22.13
N GLU A 17 15.22 -37.03 21.44
CA GLU A 17 13.93 -37.51 20.91
C GLU A 17 12.58 -37.40 21.67
N LYS A 18 11.59 -36.87 20.91
CA LYS A 18 10.10 -36.89 21.03
C LYS A 18 9.56 -38.34 20.98
N PRO A 19 8.29 -38.71 21.35
CA PRO A 19 7.03 -38.08 20.86
C PRO A 19 5.70 -38.20 21.69
N ILE A 20 4.69 -37.44 21.23
CA ILE A 20 3.21 -37.64 21.08
C ILE A 20 2.32 -38.36 22.15
N GLY A 21 1.16 -37.74 22.43
CA GLY A 21 -0.14 -38.33 22.84
C GLY A 21 -0.59 -37.99 24.27
N ALA A 22 -1.86 -37.89 24.70
CA ALA A 22 -3.23 -37.76 24.17
C ALA A 22 -4.17 -37.68 25.41
N GLY A 23 -5.38 -37.09 25.28
CA GLY A 23 -6.53 -37.19 26.24
C GLY A 23 -6.85 -35.93 27.07
N GLU A 24 -7.86 -35.13 26.70
CA GLU A 24 -9.29 -35.13 27.18
C GLU A 24 -9.49 -34.45 28.56
N GLU A 25 -10.51 -33.65 28.90
CA GLU A 25 -11.71 -33.07 28.28
C GLU A 25 -12.27 -32.05 29.31
N LYS A 26 -12.86 -30.93 28.87
CA LYS A 26 -14.05 -30.34 29.54
C LYS A 26 -14.71 -29.26 28.67
N GLN A 27 -15.91 -29.60 28.19
CA GLN A 27 -16.88 -28.74 27.53
C GLN A 27 -17.42 -27.64 28.46
N LYS A 28 -17.74 -26.46 27.90
CA LYS A 28 -18.99 -25.72 28.18
C LYS A 28 -19.46 -24.98 26.93
N GLU A 29 -20.76 -25.09 26.71
CA GLU A 29 -21.52 -24.78 25.51
C GLU A 29 -22.19 -23.38 25.60
N GLY A 30 -22.47 -22.79 24.43
CA GLY A 30 -23.41 -21.67 24.23
C GLY A 30 -22.73 -20.29 24.09
N GLY A 31 -22.90 -19.51 23.02
CA GLY A 31 -23.77 -19.57 21.87
C GLY A 31 -24.06 -18.13 21.40
N LYS A 32 -24.01 -17.90 20.08
CA LYS A 32 -24.45 -16.71 19.31
C LYS A 32 -23.43 -15.58 19.03
N LYS A 33 -22.58 -15.83 18.01
CA LYS A 33 -22.04 -14.80 17.10
C LYS A 33 -23.22 -14.10 16.40
N LYS A 34 -23.36 -12.78 16.57
CA LYS A 34 -24.16 -11.97 15.64
C LYS A 34 -23.25 -11.57 14.49
N ASN A 35 -23.62 -12.06 13.30
CA ASN A 35 -23.04 -11.67 12.04
C ASN A 35 -23.18 -10.16 11.83
N LYS A 36 -22.09 -9.58 11.36
CA LYS A 36 -21.99 -8.22 10.86
C LYS A 36 -22.40 -8.29 9.37
N GLU A 37 -23.69 -8.22 9.10
CA GLU A 37 -24.20 -7.82 7.77
C GLU A 37 -24.20 -6.28 7.80
N GLY A 38 -23.50 -5.56 6.93
CA GLY A 38 -23.23 -5.87 5.54
C GLY A 38 -23.97 -4.80 4.73
N SER A 39 -23.28 -3.68 4.53
CA SER A 39 -23.46 -2.65 3.50
C SER A 39 -24.80 -2.65 2.74
N GLY A 40 -25.72 -1.78 3.12
CA GLY A 40 -26.83 -1.38 2.26
C GLY A 40 -26.33 -0.40 1.20
N ASP A 41 -25.64 -0.90 0.17
CA ASP A 41 -25.50 -0.18 -1.11
C ASP A 41 -26.64 -0.65 -2.03
N GLY A 42 -27.71 0.13 -2.02
CA GLY A 42 -28.86 -0.11 -2.85
C GLY A 42 -28.60 0.31 -4.30
N GLY A 43 -28.33 -0.67 -5.15
CA GLY A 43 -28.97 -0.71 -6.47
C GLY A 43 -28.23 -0.09 -7.64
N ARG A 44 -26.98 -0.49 -7.88
CA ARG A 44 -26.50 -0.72 -9.25
C ARG A 44 -25.91 -2.12 -9.30
N ALA A 45 -26.69 -3.09 -9.77
CA ALA A 45 -26.17 -4.42 -10.05
C ALA A 45 -25.12 -4.28 -11.15
N GLU A 46 -23.84 -4.31 -10.78
CA GLU A 46 -22.77 -4.51 -11.73
C GLU A 46 -23.06 -5.83 -12.47
N LEU A 47 -23.08 -5.78 -13.80
CA LEU A 47 -23.34 -6.95 -14.62
C LEU A 47 -22.25 -7.98 -14.33
N ASN A 48 -22.61 -9.19 -13.93
CA ASN A 48 -21.66 -10.26 -13.72
C ASN A 48 -22.01 -11.45 -14.64
N PRO A 49 -21.19 -11.75 -15.66
CA PRO A 49 -19.88 -11.14 -15.96
C PRO A 49 -19.99 -9.72 -16.54
N TRP A 50 -18.93 -8.92 -16.40
CA TRP A 50 -18.84 -7.63 -17.06
C TRP A 50 -18.87 -7.80 -18.58
N PRO A 51 -19.48 -6.86 -19.32
CA PRO A 51 -19.39 -6.85 -20.77
C PRO A 51 -17.93 -6.78 -21.27
N GLU A 52 -17.63 -7.45 -22.39
CA GLU A 52 -16.29 -7.52 -22.99
C GLU A 52 -15.60 -6.16 -23.16
N TYR A 53 -16.35 -5.12 -23.53
CA TYR A 53 -15.77 -3.79 -23.75
C TYR A 53 -15.11 -3.19 -22.50
N ILE A 54 -15.45 -3.65 -21.30
CA ILE A 54 -14.79 -3.21 -20.06
C ILE A 54 -13.34 -3.68 -20.07
N TYR A 55 -13.09 -4.94 -20.39
CA TYR A 55 -11.73 -5.50 -20.47
C TYR A 55 -10.90 -4.80 -21.55
N THR A 56 -11.47 -4.60 -22.75
CA THR A 56 -10.77 -3.88 -23.82
C THR A 56 -10.39 -2.45 -23.42
N ARG A 57 -11.28 -1.72 -22.73
CA ARG A 57 -10.99 -0.36 -22.25
C ARG A 57 -9.94 -0.34 -21.15
N LEU A 58 -9.98 -1.30 -20.24
CA LEU A 58 -8.97 -1.43 -19.19
C LEU A 58 -7.59 -1.74 -19.78
N GLU A 59 -7.52 -2.63 -20.77
CA GLU A 59 -6.27 -2.92 -21.47
C GLU A 59 -5.69 -1.67 -22.13
N MET A 60 -6.49 -0.95 -22.92
CA MET A 60 -6.05 0.31 -23.53
C MET A 60 -5.66 1.37 -22.50
N TYR A 61 -6.44 1.51 -21.42
CA TYR A 61 -6.11 2.43 -20.33
C TYR A 61 -4.76 2.09 -19.71
N ASN A 62 -4.51 0.81 -19.40
CA ASN A 62 -3.26 0.37 -18.78
C ASN A 62 -2.06 0.63 -19.68
N ILE A 63 -2.18 0.40 -20.99
CA ILE A 63 -1.11 0.72 -21.97
C ILE A 63 -0.81 2.22 -21.95
N LEU A 64 -1.83 3.05 -22.15
CA LEU A 64 -1.66 4.51 -22.18
C LEU A 64 -1.18 5.09 -20.85
N LYS A 65 -1.65 4.52 -19.74
CA LYS A 65 -1.24 4.91 -18.39
C LYS A 65 0.23 4.58 -18.16
N ALA A 66 0.71 3.41 -18.57
CA ALA A 66 2.11 3.04 -18.46
C ALA A 66 3.03 3.95 -19.30
N GLU A 67 2.62 4.29 -20.52
CA GLU A 67 3.33 5.25 -21.37
C GLU A 67 3.40 6.63 -20.71
N HIS A 68 2.27 7.12 -20.21
CA HIS A 68 2.19 8.40 -19.52
C HIS A 68 3.06 8.44 -18.25
N ASP A 69 3.00 7.40 -17.42
CA ASP A 69 3.78 7.32 -16.19
C ASP A 69 5.28 7.24 -16.49
N SER A 70 5.67 6.61 -17.61
CA SER A 70 7.06 6.60 -18.09
C SER A 70 7.53 8.00 -18.50
N ILE A 71 6.70 8.74 -19.26
CA ILE A 71 6.99 10.13 -19.65
C ILE A 71 7.08 11.02 -18.40
N LEU A 72 6.18 10.83 -17.43
CA LEU A 72 6.17 11.60 -16.20
C LEU A 72 7.42 11.31 -15.37
N ALA A 73 7.82 10.05 -15.25
CA ALA A 73 9.06 9.64 -14.58
C ALA A 73 10.31 10.20 -15.29
N GLU A 74 10.34 10.19 -16.62
CA GLU A 74 11.44 10.78 -17.39
C GLU A 74 11.54 12.29 -17.15
N LYS A 75 10.42 13.01 -17.15
CA LYS A 75 10.37 14.45 -16.82
C LYS A 75 10.75 14.71 -15.36
N ALA A 76 10.30 13.86 -14.45
CA ALA A 76 10.69 13.93 -13.05
C ALA A 76 12.20 13.71 -12.85
N GLU A 77 12.86 12.89 -13.66
CA GLU A 77 14.30 12.69 -13.56
C GLU A 77 15.09 13.83 -14.21
N LYS A 78 14.66 14.27 -15.40
CA LYS A 78 15.40 15.26 -16.20
C LYS A 78 15.14 16.70 -15.79
N ASP A 79 13.89 17.01 -15.44
CA ASP A 79 13.40 18.37 -15.24
C ASP A 79 12.92 18.65 -13.80
N SER A 80 13.05 17.68 -12.88
CA SER A 80 12.75 17.97 -11.47
C SER A 80 13.70 19.02 -10.93
N LYS A 81 13.08 20.06 -10.36
CA LYS A 81 13.74 21.18 -9.71
C LYS A 81 13.07 21.38 -8.36
N PRO A 82 13.84 21.72 -7.32
CA PRO A 82 13.27 22.19 -6.07
C PRO A 82 12.43 23.44 -6.34
N ILE A 83 11.18 23.42 -5.89
CA ILE A 83 10.23 24.53 -5.96
C ILE A 83 9.71 24.83 -4.55
N LYS A 84 9.28 26.07 -4.34
CA LYS A 84 8.62 26.49 -3.11
C LYS A 84 7.16 26.78 -3.41
N VAL A 85 6.27 26.05 -2.75
CA VAL A 85 4.82 26.24 -2.85
C VAL A 85 4.37 27.14 -1.70
N THR A 86 3.77 28.26 -2.04
CA THR A 86 3.21 29.19 -1.04
C THR A 86 1.76 28.82 -0.77
N LEU A 87 1.46 28.51 0.49
CA LEU A 87 0.13 28.25 1.00
C LEU A 87 -0.65 29.57 1.18
N PRO A 88 -2.00 29.52 1.25
CA PRO A 88 -2.82 30.72 1.44
C PRO A 88 -2.55 31.47 2.76
N ASP A 89 -1.94 30.80 3.74
CA ASP A 89 -1.51 31.40 5.01
C ASP A 89 -0.12 32.08 4.92
N GLY A 90 0.49 32.08 3.74
CA GLY A 90 1.83 32.64 3.48
C GLY A 90 2.98 31.70 3.83
N LYS A 91 2.71 30.50 4.37
CA LYS A 91 3.77 29.51 4.61
C LYS A 91 4.31 28.98 3.29
N GLN A 92 5.60 28.65 3.28
CA GLN A 92 6.26 28.02 2.14
C GLN A 92 6.55 26.55 2.47
N VAL A 93 6.20 25.68 1.54
CA VAL A 93 6.49 24.25 1.58
C VAL A 93 7.48 23.93 0.47
N ASP A 94 8.56 23.24 0.81
CA ASP A 94 9.52 22.76 -0.16
C ASP A 94 8.94 21.54 -0.89
N ALA A 95 9.04 21.54 -2.23
CA ALA A 95 8.48 20.52 -3.11
C ALA A 95 9.39 20.33 -4.33
N GLU A 96 9.14 19.29 -5.12
CA GLU A 96 9.87 19.01 -6.36
C GLU A 96 8.92 19.08 -7.56
N SER A 97 9.31 19.84 -8.59
CA SER A 97 8.53 19.91 -9.83
C SER A 97 8.47 18.53 -10.50
N TRP A 98 7.33 18.20 -11.12
CA TRP A 98 7.05 16.91 -11.76
C TRP A 98 6.99 15.68 -10.84
N LYS A 99 7.19 15.86 -9.53
CA LYS A 99 7.12 14.77 -8.54
C LYS A 99 6.08 15.03 -7.47
N THR A 100 6.03 16.25 -6.94
CA THR A 100 5.13 16.57 -5.83
C THR A 100 3.72 16.85 -6.33
N THR A 101 2.73 16.17 -5.76
CA THR A 101 1.31 16.39 -6.06
C THR A 101 0.64 17.25 -4.99
N PRO A 102 -0.45 17.98 -5.31
CA PRO A 102 -1.20 18.73 -4.30
C PRO A 102 -1.68 17.88 -3.10
N TYR A 103 -2.02 16.60 -3.32
CA TYR A 103 -2.33 15.65 -2.26
C TYR A 103 -1.16 15.50 -1.26
N GLN A 104 0.06 15.32 -1.77
CA GLN A 104 1.25 15.16 -0.92
C GLN A 104 1.51 16.41 -0.07
N ILE A 105 1.27 17.61 -0.62
CA ILE A 105 1.34 18.86 0.15
C ILE A 105 0.28 18.89 1.26
N ALA A 106 -0.96 18.47 0.96
CA ALA A 106 -2.03 18.39 1.95
C ALA A 106 -1.73 17.38 3.07
N CYS A 107 -1.15 16.22 2.73
CA CYS A 107 -0.70 15.22 3.70
C CYS A 107 0.36 15.78 4.67
N GLY A 108 1.25 16.66 4.17
CA GLY A 108 2.23 17.35 5.01
C GLY A 108 1.62 18.29 6.05
N ILE A 109 0.38 18.76 5.84
CA ILE A 109 -0.37 19.57 6.82
C ILE A 109 -1.11 18.64 7.78
N SER A 110 -1.98 17.77 7.24
CA SER A 110 -2.63 16.69 7.99
C SER A 110 -3.32 15.71 7.04
N GLN A 111 -3.30 14.42 7.38
CA GLN A 111 -3.99 13.39 6.62
C GLN A 111 -5.50 13.68 6.48
N GLY A 112 -6.13 14.15 7.57
CA GLY A 112 -7.55 14.49 7.56
C GLY A 112 -7.89 15.65 6.61
N LEU A 113 -6.98 16.60 6.39
CA LEU A 113 -7.18 17.63 5.37
C LEU A 113 -7.07 17.02 3.97
N ALA A 114 -6.05 16.21 3.71
CA ALA A 114 -5.82 15.59 2.41
C ALA A 114 -7.01 14.74 1.95
N ASP A 115 -7.53 13.89 2.85
CA ASP A 115 -8.63 12.98 2.53
C ASP A 115 -9.99 13.68 2.39
N ASN A 116 -10.17 14.83 3.03
CA ASN A 116 -11.37 15.65 2.88
C ASN A 116 -11.27 16.69 1.74
N THR A 117 -10.09 16.84 1.13
CA THR A 117 -9.90 17.75 0.00
C THR A 117 -10.27 17.03 -1.29
N VAL A 118 -10.95 17.72 -2.20
CA VAL A 118 -11.34 17.17 -3.52
C VAL A 118 -10.59 17.85 -4.65
N ILE A 119 -10.12 19.08 -4.45
CA ILE A 119 -9.64 19.93 -5.52
C ILE A 119 -8.58 20.90 -5.01
N ALA A 120 -7.53 21.14 -5.81
CA ALA A 120 -6.48 22.10 -5.51
C ALA A 120 -6.65 23.37 -6.37
N LYS A 121 -6.48 24.54 -5.75
CA LYS A 121 -6.45 25.82 -6.47
C LYS A 121 -5.02 26.35 -6.52
N VAL A 122 -4.42 26.33 -7.71
CA VAL A 122 -3.04 26.76 -7.96
C VAL A 122 -3.08 27.94 -8.95
N ASN A 123 -2.59 29.11 -8.53
CA ASN A 123 -2.59 30.33 -9.35
C ASN A 123 -3.94 30.65 -10.01
N ASN A 124 -5.01 30.57 -9.22
CA ASN A 124 -6.40 30.78 -9.66
C ASN A 124 -6.96 29.72 -10.63
N LEU A 125 -6.18 28.71 -10.98
CA LEU A 125 -6.61 27.55 -11.76
C LEU A 125 -6.88 26.36 -10.86
N VAL A 126 -7.71 25.45 -11.35
CA VAL A 126 -8.26 24.33 -10.61
C VAL A 126 -7.60 23.04 -11.11
N TRP A 127 -7.09 22.24 -10.18
CA TRP A 127 -6.32 21.03 -10.43
C TRP A 127 -6.82 19.87 -9.56
N ASP A 128 -6.55 18.65 -10.03
CA ASP A 128 -6.65 17.43 -9.24
C ASP A 128 -5.56 17.37 -8.15
N LEU A 129 -5.63 16.33 -7.31
CA LEU A 129 -4.79 16.15 -6.12
C LEU A 129 -3.62 15.20 -6.37
#